data_AF-A0A1G2EE86-F1
#
_entry.id   AF-A0A1G2EE86-F1
#
_cell.length_a   1.000
_cell.length_b   1.000
_cell.length_c   1.000
_cell.angle_alpha   90.00
_cell.angle_beta   90.00
_cell.angle_gamma   90.00
#
_symmetry.space_group_name_H-M   'P 1'
#
loop_
_entity.id
_entity.type
_entity.pdbx_description
1 polymer ?
#
loop_
_entity_poly.entity_id
_entity_poly.type
_entity_poly.pdbx_seq_one_letter_code
_entity_poly.pdbx_strand_id
1 'polypeptide(L)'
;MLIELKKFGKVLTSRPMGKEAFAAIRPTLDPNADVVKIDFDGVVSLSPSWADEFFTALKSMYGNRIKYLATDNPSVIETLKILEEN
;
A
#
# COMPACT_ATOMS: atom_id res chain seq x y z
N MET A 1 -13.68 0.92 0.09
CA MET A 1 -12.98 1.72 -0.93
C MET A 1 -11.88 0.91 -1.62
N LEU A 2 -11.40 1.36 -2.79
CA LEU A 2 -10.29 0.76 -3.53
C LEU A 2 -9.14 1.79 -3.63
N ILE A 3 -7.92 1.38 -3.29
CA ILE A 3 -6.69 2.17 -3.48
C ILE A 3 -5.84 1.47 -4.53
N GLU A 4 -5.66 2.13 -5.68
CA GLU A 4 -4.85 1.63 -6.79
C GLU A 4 -3.41 2.16 -6.65
N LEU A 5 -2.45 1.30 -6.31
CA LEU A 5 -1.07 1.74 -6.06
C LEU A 5 -0.37 2.33 -7.29
N LYS A 6 -0.78 1.92 -8.50
CA LYS A 6 -0.27 2.50 -9.75
C LYS A 6 -0.43 4.03 -9.84
N LYS A 7 -1.36 4.63 -9.08
CA LYS A 7 -1.55 6.09 -9.02
C LYS A 7 -0.37 6.83 -8.37
N PHE A 8 0.49 6.13 -7.61
CA PHE A 8 1.71 6.67 -7.02
C PHE A 8 2.96 6.39 -7.86
N GLY A 9 2.80 5.68 -8.98
CA GLY A 9 3.89 5.24 -9.85
C GLY A 9 3.89 3.72 -10.06
N LYS A 10 4.73 3.27 -11.00
CA LYS A 10 4.90 1.83 -11.30
C LYS A 10 6.07 1.20 -10.54
N VAL A 11 7.03 2.01 -10.10
CA VAL A 11 8.21 1.58 -9.32
C VAL A 11 8.18 2.33 -8.00
N LEU A 12 7.86 1.62 -6.93
CA LEU A 12 7.56 2.15 -5.60
C LEU A 12 8.63 1.67 -4.62
N THR A 13 9.82 2.28 -4.66
CA THR A 13 11.00 1.77 -3.94
C THR A 13 11.62 2.73 -2.93
N SER A 14 11.31 4.03 -3.02
CA SER A 14 11.89 5.07 -2.16
C SER A 14 11.11 5.24 -0.85
N ARG A 15 11.74 4.99 0.31
CA ARG A 15 11.09 5.14 1.63
C ARG A 15 10.40 6.51 1.83
N PRO A 16 11.05 7.67 1.57
CA PRO A 16 10.38 8.96 1.68
C PRO A 16 9.11 9.08 0.82
N MET A 17 9.11 8.47 -0.38
CA MET A 17 7.95 8.50 -1.28
C MET A 17 6.77 7.69 -0.74
N GLY A 18 6.99 6.68 0.10
CA GLY A 18 5.89 5.94 0.75
C GLY A 18 5.10 6.85 1.70
N LYS A 19 5.82 7.65 2.49
CA LYS A 19 5.21 8.64 3.38
C LYS A 19 4.49 9.75 2.61
N GLU A 20 5.10 10.26 1.54
CA GLU A 20 4.48 11.28 0.69
C GLU A 20 3.24 10.77 -0.03
N ALA A 21 3.26 9.54 -0.53
CA ALA A 21 2.10 8.91 -1.15
C ALA A 21 0.90 8.85 -0.20
N PHE A 22 1.12 8.47 1.07
CA PHE A 22 0.05 8.48 2.07
C PHE A 22 -0.46 9.90 2.33
N ALA A 23 0.44 10.87 2.50
CA ALA A 23 0.07 12.26 2.73
C ALA A 23 -0.78 12.83 1.57
N ALA A 24 -0.44 12.48 0.32
CA ALA A 24 -1.15 12.92 -0.87
C ALA A 24 -2.56 12.32 -0.99
N ILE A 25 -2.75 11.03 -0.67
CA ILE A 25 -4.07 10.38 -0.77
C ILE A 25 -4.97 10.69 0.44
N ARG A 26 -4.40 11.00 1.61
CA ARG A 26 -5.13 11.18 2.87
C ARG A 26 -6.40 12.06 2.77
N PRO A 27 -6.42 13.20 2.07
CA PRO A 27 -7.63 14.03 1.95
C PRO A 27 -8.79 13.36 1.19
N THR A 28 -8.50 12.32 0.40
CA THR A 28 -9.48 11.58 -0.41
C THR A 28 -9.99 10.31 0.29
N LEU A 29 -9.42 9.99 1.45
CA LEU A 29 -9.73 8.80 2.21
C LEU A 29 -11.04 8.98 2.98
N ASP A 30 -11.96 8.03 2.85
CA ASP A 30 -13.16 7.94 3.70
C ASP A 30 -12.78 7.27 5.02
N PRO A 31 -12.75 7.99 6.16
CA PRO A 31 -12.37 7.41 7.45
C PRO A 31 -13.32 6.30 7.92
N ASN A 32 -14.56 6.32 7.43
CA ASN A 32 -15.61 5.38 7.82
C ASN A 32 -15.71 4.18 6.87
N ALA A 33 -14.82 4.04 5.89
CA ALA A 33 -14.86 2.92 4.94
C ALA A 33 -14.78 1.56 5.66
N ASP A 34 -15.80 0.71 5.51
CA ASP A 34 -15.86 -0.61 6.16
C ASP A 34 -14.71 -1.55 5.74
N VAL A 35 -14.32 -1.49 4.46
CA VAL A 35 -13.23 -2.29 3.89
C VAL A 35 -12.40 -1.43 2.95
N VAL A 36 -11.07 -1.51 3.07
CA VAL A 36 -10.11 -0.84 2.19
C VAL A 36 -9.34 -1.90 1.41
N LYS A 37 -9.58 -1.98 0.10
CA LYS A 37 -8.90 -2.92 -0.80
C LYS A 37 -7.69 -2.23 -1.42
N ILE A 38 -6.53 -2.87 -1.35
CA ILE A 38 -5.29 -2.40 -1.99
C ILE A 38 -5.09 -3.19 -3.28
N ASP A 39 -5.05 -2.47 -4.39
CA ASP A 39 -4.82 -3.01 -5.72
C ASP A 39 -3.39 -2.74 -6.18
N PHE A 40 -2.72 -3.83 -6.59
CA PHE A 40 -1.35 -3.85 -7.05
C PHE A 40 -1.24 -3.87 -8.58
N ASP A 41 -2.36 -3.91 -9.30
CA ASP A 41 -2.35 -3.84 -10.76
C ASP A 41 -1.53 -2.63 -11.26
N GLY A 42 -0.72 -2.87 -12.29
CA GLY A 42 0.17 -1.87 -12.88
C GLY A 42 1.43 -1.53 -12.07
N VAL A 43 1.62 -2.08 -10.87
CA VAL A 43 2.89 -2.00 -10.13
C VAL A 43 3.89 -2.98 -10.75
N VAL A 44 5.10 -2.49 -11.02
CA VAL A 44 6.23 -3.28 -11.53
C VAL A 44 7.13 -3.72 -10.38
N SER A 45 7.48 -2.80 -9.48
CA SER A 45 8.32 -3.10 -8.32
C SER A 45 7.83 -2.34 -7.09
N LEU A 46 7.83 -3.04 -5.95
CA LEU A 46 7.48 -2.53 -4.63
C LEU A 46 8.62 -2.93 -3.69
N SER A 47 9.19 -1.99 -2.95
CA SER A 47 10.17 -2.31 -1.90
C SER A 47 9.52 -2.42 -0.53
N PRO A 48 10.06 -3.23 0.40
CA PRO A 48 9.60 -3.28 1.78
C PRO A 48 9.66 -1.92 2.48
N SER A 49 10.68 -1.13 2.19
CA SER A 49 10.87 0.17 2.83
C SER A 49 9.84 1.23 2.39
N TRP A 50 9.36 1.18 1.15
CA TRP A 50 8.26 2.03 0.69
C TRP A 50 6.93 1.53 1.26
N ALA A 51 6.71 0.20 1.19
CA ALA A 51 5.47 -0.43 1.59
C ALA A 51 5.19 -0.29 3.10
N ASP A 52 6.24 -0.41 3.94
CA ASP A 52 6.12 -0.23 5.38
C ASP A 52 5.58 1.16 5.74
N GLU A 53 6.16 2.24 5.19
CA GLU A 53 5.70 3.61 5.46
C GLU A 53 4.23 3.82 5.06
N PHE A 54 3.87 3.38 3.86
CA PHE A 54 2.52 3.59 3.33
C PHE A 54 1.47 2.72 4.06
N PHE A 55 1.76 1.43 4.25
CA PHE A 55 0.82 0.51 4.87
C PHE A 55 0.73 0.67 6.38
N THR A 56 1.81 1.03 7.08
CA THR A 56 1.74 1.35 8.51
C THR A 56 0.86 2.58 8.75
N ALA A 57 0.98 3.62 7.92
CA ALA A 57 0.11 4.79 7.98
C ALA A 57 -1.36 4.45 7.68
N LEU A 58 -1.63 3.61 6.68
CA LEU A 58 -2.99 3.12 6.40
C LEU A 58 -3.54 2.25 7.54
N LYS A 59 -2.74 1.33 8.09
CA LYS A 59 -3.11 0.45 9.21
C LYS A 59 -3.44 1.27 10.45
N SER A 60 -2.73 2.38 10.70
CA SER A 60 -3.07 3.30 11.79
C SER A 60 -4.47 3.92 11.65
N MET A 61 -4.96 4.12 10.42
CA MET A 61 -6.30 4.68 10.14
C MET A 61 -7.39 3.59 10.11
N TYR A 62 -7.09 2.43 9.53
CA TYR A 62 -8.11 1.44 9.19
C TYR A 62 -8.04 0.15 10.02
N GLY A 63 -6.93 -0.10 10.71
CA GLY A 63 -6.67 -1.35 11.42
C GLY A 63 -6.82 -2.57 10.50
N ASN A 64 -7.58 -3.55 10.95
CA ASN A 64 -7.78 -4.83 10.27
C ASN A 64 -8.75 -4.76 9.06
N ARG A 65 -9.25 -3.56 8.71
CA ARG A 65 -10.15 -3.34 7.56
C ARG A 65 -9.43 -3.33 6.22
N ILE A 66 -8.10 -3.42 6.22
CA ILE A 66 -7.28 -3.47 4.99
C ILE A 66 -7.28 -4.89 4.42
N LYS A 67 -7.48 -4.99 3.12
CA LYS A 67 -7.41 -6.24 2.35
C LYS A 67 -6.50 -6.05 1.13
N TYR A 68 -5.43 -6.83 1.07
CA TYR A 68 -4.56 -6.91 -0.10
C TYR A 68 -5.25 -7.77 -1.17
N LEU A 69 -5.43 -7.22 -2.37
CA LEU A 69 -5.92 -8.02 -3.49
C LEU A 69 -4.82 -8.98 -3.97
N ALA A 70 -5.24 -10.12 -4.52
CA ALA A 70 -4.31 -11.09 -5.08
C ALA A 70 -3.50 -10.48 -6.24
N THR A 71 -2.25 -10.90 -6.36
CA THR A 71 -1.33 -10.46 -7.41
C THR A 71 -0.38 -11.59 -7.73
N ASP A 72 0.07 -11.64 -8.98
CA ASP A 72 1.11 -12.53 -9.49
C ASP A 72 2.48 -11.85 -9.54
N ASN A 73 2.58 -10.56 -9.17
CA ASN A 73 3.84 -9.82 -9.18
C ASN A 73 4.78 -10.33 -8.07
N PRO A 74 5.94 -10.94 -8.41
CA PRO A 74 6.86 -11.49 -7.42
C PRO A 74 7.44 -10.44 -6.45
N SER A 75 7.68 -9.21 -6.92
CA SER A 75 8.19 -8.12 -6.09
C SER A 75 7.18 -7.71 -5.01
N VAL A 76 5.88 -7.74 -5.34
CA VAL A 76 4.82 -7.44 -4.38
C VAL A 76 4.66 -8.58 -3.39
N ILE A 77 4.61 -9.83 -3.88
CA ILE A 77 4.47 -11.02 -3.04
C ILE A 77 5.59 -11.08 -2.00
N GLU A 78 6.84 -10.91 -2.43
CA GLU A 78 7.99 -10.98 -1.53
C GLU A 78 7.99 -9.85 -0.50
N THR A 79 7.60 -8.64 -0.92
CA THR A 79 7.46 -7.51 0.00
C THR A 79 6.41 -7.78 1.08
N LEU A 80 5.24 -8.32 0.70
CA LEU A 80 4.18 -8.61 1.67
C LEU A 80 4.61 -9.67 2.69
N LYS A 81 5.34 -10.71 2.26
CA LYS A 81 5.92 -11.70 3.19
C LYS A 81 6.85 -11.06 4.21
N ILE A 82 7.78 -10.21 3.75
CA ILE A 82 8.71 -9.49 4.63
C ILE A 82 7.94 -8.65 5.66
N LEU A 83 6.81 -8.04 5.27
CA LEU A 83 5.98 -7.25 6.19
C LEU A 83 5.11 -8.09 7.14
N GLU A 84 4.88 -9.37 6.86
CA GLU A 84 4.16 -10.30 7.76
C GLU A 84 5.09 -10.94 8.81
N GLU A 85 6.40 -11.02 8.52
CA GLU A 85 7.41 -11.58 9.41
C GLU A 85 7.90 -10.61 10.50
N ASN A 86 7.50 -9.34 10.45
CA ASN A 86 7.83 -8.28 11.42
C ASN A 86 6.66 -7.96 12.36
#